data_AF-A0A7X8ZA55-F1
#
_entry.id   AF-A0A7X8ZA55-F1
#
_cell.length_a   1.000
_cell.length_b   1.000
_cell.length_c   1.000
_cell.angle_alpha   90.00
_cell.angle_beta   90.00
_cell.angle_gamma   90.00
#
_symmetry.space_group_name_H-M   'P 1'
#
loop_
_entity.id
_entity.type
_entity.pdbx_description
1 polymer ?
#
loop_
_entity_poly.entity_id
_entity_poly.type
_entity_poly.pdbx_seq_one_letter_code
_entity_poly.pdbx_strand_id
1 'polypeptide(L)'
;MKKAIHFGAGNIGRGFIALLLSQAGYEITFVDIDPDLIAAINRHKRYTVKTIGEKQEEFKVTGIGGLVSFQEKEIADTIAQADI
;
A
#
# COMPACT_ATOMS: atom_id res chain seq x y z
N MET A 1 2.34 -13.11 9.17
CA MET A 1 2.32 -11.63 9.16
C MET A 1 0.88 -11.20 8.95
N LYS A 2 0.47 -10.08 9.54
CA LYS A 2 -0.89 -9.57 9.31
C LYS A 2 -0.98 -8.98 7.90
N LYS A 3 -2.09 -9.19 7.21
CA LYS A 3 -2.33 -8.74 5.83
C LYS A 3 -3.37 -7.63 5.82
N ALA A 4 -3.11 -6.57 5.08
CA ALA A 4 -4.05 -5.48 4.86
C ALA A 4 -4.30 -5.31 3.37
N ILE A 5 -5.55 -5.06 3.00
CA ILE A 5 -5.91 -4.58 1.66
C ILE A 5 -6.35 -3.12 1.73
N HIS A 6 -5.81 -2.27 0.86
CA HIS A 6 -6.14 -0.84 0.85
C HIS A 6 -6.58 -0.39 -0.54
N PHE A 7 -7.85 0.00 -0.65
CA PHE A 7 -8.42 0.57 -1.86
C PHE A 7 -8.04 2.06 -1.98
N GLY A 8 -7.33 2.40 -3.05
CA GLY A 8 -6.76 3.72 -3.29
C GLY A 8 -5.26 3.76 -2.96
N ALA A 9 -4.42 3.61 -3.98
CA ALA A 9 -2.98 3.72 -3.90
C ALA A 9 -2.49 5.17 -4.01
N GLY A 10 -3.35 6.18 -3.89
CA GLY A 10 -3.00 7.61 -4.00
C GLY A 10 -2.16 8.15 -2.83
N ASN A 11 -1.99 9.48 -2.78
CA ASN A 11 -1.12 10.13 -1.79
C ASN A 11 -1.56 9.90 -0.33
N ILE A 12 -2.87 9.91 -0.04
CA ILE A 12 -3.37 9.64 1.33
C ILE A 12 -3.18 8.17 1.70
N GLY A 13 -3.50 7.26 0.76
CA GLY A 13 -3.30 5.83 0.97
C GLY A 13 -1.83 5.50 1.25
N ARG A 14 -0.91 6.01 0.44
CA ARG A 14 0.54 5.75 0.62
C ARG A 14 1.18 6.55 1.75
N GLY A 15 0.85 7.82 1.86
CA GLY A 15 1.50 8.78 2.75
C GLY A 15 1.00 8.74 4.19
N PHE A 16 -0.19 8.18 4.43
CA PHE A 16 -0.78 8.13 5.76
C PHE A 16 -1.22 6.72 6.16
N ILE A 17 -2.23 6.14 5.50
CA ILE A 17 -2.83 4.87 5.95
C ILE A 17 -1.84 3.71 5.87
N ALA A 18 -1.19 3.53 4.73
CA ALA A 18 -0.20 2.47 4.54
C ALA A 18 1.05 2.67 5.41
N LEU A 19 1.41 3.91 5.74
CA LEU A 19 2.49 4.18 6.69
C LEU A 19 2.14 3.63 8.08
N LEU A 20 0.93 3.92 8.58
CA LEU A 20 0.46 3.40 9.87
C LEU A 20 0.37 1.87 9.89
N LEU A 21 -0.17 1.27 8.82
CA LEU A 21 -0.25 -0.19 8.67
C LEU A 21 1.15 -0.84 8.64
N SER A 22 2.08 -0.24 7.91
CA SER A 22 3.46 -0.74 7.83
C SER A 22 4.17 -0.66 9.19
N GLN A 23 3.99 0.45 9.93
CA GLN A 23 4.48 0.58 11.31
C GLN A 23 3.84 -0.42 12.27
N ALA A 24 2.60 -0.81 12.03
CA ALA A 24 1.90 -1.85 12.77
C ALA A 24 2.28 -3.29 12.33
N GLY A 25 3.19 -3.44 11.36
CA GLY A 25 3.72 -4.73 10.92
C GLY A 25 2.83 -5.48 9.91
N TYR A 26 1.98 -4.76 9.18
CA TYR A 26 1.16 -5.35 8.11
C TYR A 26 1.93 -5.44 6.79
N GLU A 27 1.66 -6.51 6.04
CA GLU A 27 1.92 -6.60 4.61
C GLU A 27 0.71 -6.02 3.86
N ILE A 28 0.95 -5.10 2.93
CA ILE A 28 -0.12 -4.25 2.37
C ILE A 28 -0.28 -4.54 0.88
N THR A 29 -1.50 -4.86 0.46
CA THR A 29 -1.87 -4.93 -0.95
C THR A 29 -2.74 -3.74 -1.32
N PHE A 30 -2.26 -2.87 -2.20
CA PHE A 30 -3.05 -1.78 -2.74
C PHE A 30 -3.98 -2.24 -3.86
N VAL A 31 -5.17 -1.65 -3.96
CA VAL A 31 -6.04 -1.79 -5.14
C VAL A 31 -6.29 -0.42 -5.73
N ASP A 32 -6.01 -0.22 -7.02
CA ASP A 32 -6.21 1.07 -7.69
C ASP A 32 -6.60 0.88 -9.17
N ILE A 33 -7.14 1.93 -9.79
CA ILE A 33 -7.50 1.96 -11.21
C ILE A 33 -6.28 2.22 -12.11
N ASP A 34 -5.21 2.81 -11.57
CA ASP A 34 -4.02 3.18 -12.34
C ASP A 34 -3.02 2.00 -12.43
N PRO A 35 -2.90 1.35 -13.60
CA PRO A 35 -2.03 0.20 -13.76
C PRO A 35 -0.54 0.55 -13.70
N ASP A 36 -0.14 1.76 -14.09
CA ASP A 36 1.25 2.19 -14.08
C ASP A 36 1.73 2.41 -12.64
N LEU A 37 0.85 2.97 -11.80
CA LEU A 37 1.09 3.10 -10.37
C LEU A 37 1.22 1.73 -9.70
N ILE A 38 0.29 0.81 -9.97
CA ILE A 38 0.35 -0.56 -9.44
C ILE A 38 1.60 -1.30 -9.91
N ALA A 39 2.00 -1.14 -11.18
CA ALA A 39 3.23 -1.69 -11.71
C ALA A 39 4.47 -1.12 -11.00
N ALA A 40 4.50 0.18 -10.71
CA ALA A 40 5.57 0.80 -9.95
C ALA A 40 5.63 0.26 -8.51
N ILE A 41 4.49 0.11 -7.83
CA ILE A 41 4.40 -0.48 -6.50
C ILE A 41 4.97 -1.90 -6.50
N ASN A 42 4.54 -2.75 -7.45
CA ASN A 42 4.98 -4.14 -7.54
C ASN A 42 6.46 -4.28 -7.92
N ARG A 43 6.99 -3.35 -8.73
CA ARG A 43 8.41 -3.32 -9.11
C ARG A 43 9.30 -2.91 -7.94
N HIS A 44 8.93 -1.85 -7.22
CA HIS A 44 9.78 -1.30 -6.17
C HIS A 44 9.58 -1.99 -4.82
N LYS A 45 8.37 -2.46 -4.52
CA LYS A 45 7.95 -3.09 -3.24
C LYS A 45 8.27 -2.26 -1.98
N ARG A 46 8.55 -0.97 -2.17
CA ARG A 46 8.80 0.02 -1.13
C ARG A 46 8.73 1.44 -1.67
N TYR A 47 8.50 2.39 -0.79
CA TYR A 47 8.68 3.83 -1.05
C TYR A 47 9.03 4.56 0.25
N THR A 48 9.36 5.85 0.14
CA THR A 48 9.64 6.73 1.28
C THR A 48 8.54 7.77 1.43
N VAL A 49 8.01 7.91 2.64
CA VAL A 49 7.13 9.03 3.03
C VAL A 49 8.01 10.11 3.67
N LYS A 50 7.83 11.36 3.26
CA LYS A 50 8.50 12.52 3.87
C LYS A 50 7.46 13.43 4.51
N THR A 51 7.69 13.84 5.75
CA THR A 51 6.86 14.86 6.40
C THR A 51 7.33 16.25 6.01
N ILE A 52 6.38 17.18 5.89
CA ILE A 52 6.66 18.60 5.66
C ILE A 52 6.38 19.33 6.97
N GLY A 53 7.36 20.09 7.46
CA GLY A 53 7.28 20.85 8.71
C GLY A 53 8.67 21.31 9.15
N GLU A 54 8.76 21.92 10.34
CA GLU A 54 10.04 22.38 10.91
C GLU A 54 11.04 21.24 11.10
N LYS A 55 10.54 20.04 11.42
CA LYS A 55 11.32 18.81 11.46
C LYS A 55 10.88 17.88 10.33
N GLN A 56 11.77 17.66 9.36
CA GLN A 56 11.55 16.68 8.31
C GLN A 56 11.94 15.29 8.81
N GLU A 57 11.02 14.34 8.66
CA GLU A 57 11.24 12.93 8.95
C GLU A 57 10.97 12.10 7.70
N GLU A 58 11.75 11.02 7.54
CA GLU A 58 11.58 10.08 6.44
C GLU A 58 11.23 8.69 7.00
N PHE A 59 10.14 8.12 6.48
CA PHE A 59 9.70 6.79 6.83
C PHE A 59 9.76 5.87 5.61
N LYS A 60 10.42 4.73 5.75
CA LYS A 60 10.41 3.68 4.71
C LYS A 60 9.19 2.80 4.91
N VAL A 61 8.37 2.70 3.87
CA VAL A 61 7.28 1.74 3.79
C VAL A 61 7.74 0.58 2.91
N THR A 62 7.70 -0.64 3.44
CA THR A 62 8.15 -1.88 2.78
C THR A 62 7.10 -2.98 2.93
N GLY A 63 7.20 -4.06 2.16
CA GLY A 63 6.23 -5.16 2.24
C GLY A 63 4.90 -4.77 1.60
N ILE A 64 4.99 -4.11 0.44
CA ILE A 64 3.83 -3.66 -0.33
C ILE A 64 3.74 -4.36 -1.68
N GLY A 65 2.52 -4.54 -2.15
CA GLY A 65 2.17 -4.95 -3.50
C GLY A 65 0.88 -4.28 -3.95
N GLY A 66 0.39 -4.60 -5.13
CA GLY A 66 -0.90 -4.12 -5.57
C GLY A 66 -1.54 -4.88 -6.74
N LEU A 67 -2.84 -4.67 -6.87
CA LEU A 67 -3.71 -5.20 -7.91
C LEU A 67 -4.43 -4.05 -8.61
N VAL A 68 -4.66 -4.19 -9.91
CA VAL A 68 -5.49 -3.25 -10.65
C VAL A 68 -6.96 -3.60 -10.42
N SER A 69 -7.84 -2.59 -10.34
CA SER A 69 -9.23 -2.73 -9.91
C SER A 69 -10.09 -3.73 -10.70
N PHE A 70 -9.70 -4.05 -11.94
CA PHE A 70 -10.40 -5.03 -12.79
C PHE A 70 -9.96 -6.49 -12.55
N GLN A 71 -9.02 -6.74 -11.62
CA GLN A 71 -8.60 -8.09 -11.21
C GLN A 71 -9.51 -8.64 -10.10
N GLU A 72 -10.82 -8.71 -10.38
CA GLU A 72 -11.85 -8.95 -9.37
C GLU A 72 -11.63 -10.24 -8.57
N LYS A 73 -11.20 -11.32 -9.25
CA LYS A 73 -10.96 -12.62 -8.61
C LYS A 73 -9.79 -12.53 -7.61
N GLU A 74 -8.67 -11.95 -8.03
CA GLU A 74 -7.49 -11.78 -7.19
C GLU A 74 -7.77 -10.85 -6.02
N ILE A 75 -8.56 -9.79 -6.24
CA ILE A 75 -9.00 -8.89 -5.19
C ILE A 75 -9.87 -9.64 -4.17
N ALA A 76 -10.86 -10.41 -4.62
CA ALA A 76 -11.69 -11.23 -3.73
C ALA A 76 -10.88 -12.24 -2.92
N ASP A 77 -9.95 -12.95 -3.58
CA ASP A 77 -9.02 -13.89 -2.93
C ASP A 77 -8.14 -13.18 -1.89
N THR A 78 -7.75 -11.93 -2.15
CA THR A 78 -6.94 -11.10 -1.24
C THR A 78 -7.75 -10.61 -0.05
N ILE A 79 -8.98 -10.13 -0.27
CA ILE A 79 -9.92 -9.73 0.79
C ILE A 79 -10.17 -10.90 1.75
N ALA A 80 -10.40 -12.10 1.21
CA ALA A 80 -10.66 -13.30 2.02
C ALA A 80 -9.49 -13.70 2.93
N GLN A 81 -8.27 -13.24 2.62
CA GLN A 81 -7.06 -13.52 3.39
C GLN A 81 -6.59 -12.34 4.24
N ALA A 82 -7.21 -11.17 4.10
CA ALA A 82 -6.81 -9.95 4.78
C ALA A 82 -7.36 -9.94 6.21
N ASP A 83 -6.55 -9.43 7.15
CA ASP A 83 -6.98 -9.14 8.51
C ASP A 83 -7.71 -7.79 8.59
N ILE A 84 -7.49 -6.90 7.61
CA ILE A 84 -8.15 -5.60 7.45
C ILE A 84 -8.22 -5.14 6.01
#